data_AF-A0A810LA45-F1
#
_entry.id   AF-A0A810LA45-F1
#
_cell.length_a   1.000
_cell.length_b   1.000
_cell.length_c   1.000
_cell.angle_alpha   90.00
_cell.angle_beta   90.00
_cell.angle_gamma   90.00
#
_symmetry.space_group_name_H-M   'P 1'
#
loop_
_entity.id
_entity.type
_entity.pdbx_description
1 polymer ?
#
loop_
_entity_poly.entity_id
_entity_poly.type
_entity_poly.pdbx_seq_one_letter_code
_entity_poly.pdbx_strand_id
1 'polypeptide(L)'
;MTMNEPPSRVRAVARISAEPAAASRPVTFLRRRRHGYLGPVNVLQLVLIEVLIVGILLLLGQSMYALIGGIVLSVAIVVITFARSGGRWWVERMLLRRQYLRRKTGRQPAADDKRLVALRRLVPDLTVRTVEGPNGIDVGIGRDGAGSFAVVAVVPPQGVNGDALGQVPLTKLASLAQDAEQPGAVVQVVRHTLPVRAGGAAGESYRELVAKFGLTSAADQATWVAIRFDARAVAEASVGGADESEQVPVMLGALVRRVGKALRRAGLDFQVLNSDGLLDALTRSCELSQSAAGGPTPAVKERWTAWQSTSLAHACFWVSSWPGLRDSGPFLDAMSRVPAALTSLSIVLAPYEELIEVRCLLRVAAEPELLAQTCTAVKQAVSRAGGSVFRLDGEQAPAVYATAPTGGGAR
;
A
#
# COMPACT_ATOMS: atom_id res chain seq x y z
N MET A 1 -49.79 -48.52 -26.17
CA MET A 1 -50.01 -47.06 -26.19
C MET A 1 -50.85 -46.69 -24.98
N THR A 2 -50.19 -46.45 -23.85
CA THR A 2 -50.60 -45.53 -22.77
C THR A 2 -49.47 -45.46 -21.76
N MET A 3 -49.30 -44.25 -21.28
CA MET A 3 -48.24 -43.66 -20.49
C MET A 3 -48.59 -43.77 -19.00
N ASN A 4 -47.60 -43.94 -18.11
CA ASN A 4 -47.60 -43.40 -16.74
C ASN A 4 -46.28 -43.73 -16.00
N GLU A 5 -45.44 -42.71 -15.84
CA GLU A 5 -44.68 -42.42 -14.61
C GLU A 5 -45.63 -41.70 -13.61
N PRO A 6 -45.34 -41.43 -12.31
CA PRO A 6 -44.09 -41.52 -11.50
C PRO A 6 -44.37 -42.02 -10.02
N PRO A 7 -43.71 -41.61 -8.89
CA PRO A 7 -42.34 -41.14 -8.56
C PRO A 7 -41.66 -41.84 -7.32
N SER A 8 -40.40 -41.42 -7.03
CA SER A 8 -39.67 -41.43 -5.73
C SER A 8 -38.85 -42.69 -5.39
N ARG A 9 -37.67 -42.68 -4.74
CA ARG A 9 -36.98 -41.70 -3.88
C ARG A 9 -35.49 -42.12 -3.75
N VAL A 10 -34.58 -41.14 -3.79
CA VAL A 10 -33.30 -40.99 -3.04
C VAL A 10 -32.47 -42.25 -2.73
N ARG A 11 -31.25 -42.30 -3.27
CA ARG A 11 -30.11 -42.91 -2.57
C ARG A 11 -28.90 -41.97 -2.61
N ALA A 12 -28.82 -41.12 -1.58
CA ALA A 12 -27.61 -40.41 -1.22
C ALA A 12 -26.55 -41.43 -0.77
N VAL A 13 -25.35 -41.36 -1.34
CA VAL A 13 -24.15 -41.94 -0.73
C VAL A 13 -23.07 -40.87 -0.76
N ALA A 14 -23.07 -40.05 0.29
CA ALA A 14 -21.94 -39.21 0.63
C ALA A 14 -20.84 -40.11 1.21
N ARG A 15 -19.69 -40.23 0.52
CA ARG A 15 -18.45 -40.59 1.20
C ARG A 15 -17.86 -39.31 1.79
N ILE A 16 -18.25 -39.04 3.04
CA ILE A 16 -17.53 -38.12 3.90
C ILE A 16 -16.33 -38.91 4.42
N SER A 17 -15.17 -38.77 3.77
CA SER A 17 -13.92 -38.91 4.51
C SER A 17 -13.83 -37.70 5.42
N ALA A 18 -14.29 -37.87 6.66
CA ALA A 18 -14.05 -36.96 7.75
C ALA A 18 -12.57 -37.08 8.12
N GLU A 19 -11.72 -36.45 7.32
CA GLU A 19 -10.46 -35.97 7.84
C GLU A 19 -10.79 -34.63 8.53
N PRO A 20 -10.56 -34.51 9.85
CA PRO A 20 -10.89 -33.29 10.56
C PRO A 20 -10.16 -32.14 9.87
N ALA A 21 -10.94 -31.14 9.47
CA ALA A 21 -10.47 -29.88 8.92
C ALA A 21 -9.16 -29.51 9.62
N ALA A 22 -8.06 -29.58 8.87
CA ALA A 22 -6.76 -29.17 9.35
C ALA A 22 -6.96 -27.82 10.03
N ALA A 23 -6.77 -27.81 11.36
CA ALA A 23 -6.79 -26.62 12.16
C ALA A 23 -5.99 -25.58 11.39
N SER A 24 -6.66 -24.49 10.97
CA SER A 24 -6.03 -23.46 10.15
C SER A 24 -4.74 -23.07 10.84
N ARG A 25 -3.61 -23.55 10.30
CA ARG A 25 -2.30 -23.29 10.91
C ARG A 25 -2.21 -21.77 11.04
N PRO A 26 -1.85 -21.23 12.22
CA PRO A 26 -1.78 -19.80 12.40
C PRO A 26 -0.80 -19.25 11.36
N VAL A 27 -1.35 -18.56 10.37
CA VAL A 27 -0.58 -17.93 9.30
C VAL A 27 0.36 -16.96 9.97
N THR A 28 1.65 -17.26 9.91
CA THR A 28 2.66 -16.45 10.59
C THR A 28 3.05 -15.31 9.66
N PHE A 29 2.84 -14.10 10.15
CA PHE A 29 3.16 -12.88 9.42
C PHE A 29 4.64 -12.56 9.59
N LEU A 30 5.39 -12.66 8.52
CA LEU A 30 6.74 -12.14 8.44
C LEU A 30 6.72 -10.67 8.04
N ARG A 31 7.56 -9.90 8.71
CA ARG A 31 7.94 -8.58 8.23
C ARG A 31 8.98 -8.75 7.11
N ARG A 32 8.75 -8.17 5.93
CA ARG A 32 9.76 -8.22 4.86
C ARG A 32 11.07 -7.62 5.35
N ARG A 33 12.14 -8.42 5.30
CA ARG A 33 13.51 -7.89 5.23
C ARG A 33 13.77 -7.47 3.79
N ARG A 34 14.32 -6.26 3.61
CA ARG A 34 14.58 -5.67 2.29
C ARG A 34 15.29 -6.69 1.39
N HIS A 35 14.73 -6.94 0.20
CA HIS A 35 15.39 -7.79 -0.81
C HIS A 35 16.69 -7.14 -1.29
N GLY A 36 17.72 -7.97 -1.55
CA GLY A 36 19.05 -7.53 -2.00
C GLY A 36 20.09 -7.31 -0.89
N TYR A 37 19.80 -7.74 0.34
CA TYR A 37 20.68 -7.56 1.49
C TYR A 37 21.05 -8.93 2.10
N LEU A 38 22.33 -9.28 2.09
CA LEU A 38 22.89 -10.37 2.89
C LEU A 38 23.29 -9.75 4.24
N GLY A 39 22.36 -9.72 5.20
CA GLY A 39 22.57 -9.03 6.46
C GLY A 39 22.66 -7.50 6.28
N PRO A 40 23.68 -6.81 6.81
CA PRO A 40 23.83 -5.37 6.64
C PRO A 40 24.43 -4.95 5.29
N VAL A 41 24.82 -5.87 4.39
CA VAL A 41 25.62 -5.54 3.19
C VAL A 41 24.91 -5.96 1.90
N ASN A 42 24.96 -5.12 0.86
CA ASN A 42 24.42 -5.40 -0.46
C ASN A 42 25.47 -6.14 -1.32
N VAL A 43 25.04 -7.09 -2.17
CA VAL A 43 25.91 -7.84 -3.11
C VAL A 43 26.76 -6.90 -3.97
N LEU A 44 26.21 -5.75 -4.37
CA LEU A 44 26.97 -4.75 -5.13
C LEU A 44 28.17 -4.19 -4.34
N GLN A 45 28.06 -4.07 -3.02
CA GLN A 45 29.14 -3.58 -2.16
C GLN A 45 30.27 -4.60 -2.01
N LEU A 46 29.92 -5.90 -2.01
CA LEU A 46 30.89 -6.99 -2.04
C LEU A 46 31.71 -6.96 -3.34
N VAL A 47 31.04 -6.86 -4.48
CA VAL A 47 31.70 -6.76 -5.80
C VAL A 47 32.58 -5.51 -5.87
N LEU A 48 32.15 -4.39 -5.30
CA LEU A 48 32.89 -3.14 -5.32
C LEU A 48 34.16 -3.21 -4.45
N ILE A 49 34.08 -3.86 -3.28
CA ILE A 49 35.25 -4.16 -2.45
C ILE A 49 36.23 -5.07 -3.21
N GLU A 50 35.71 -6.10 -3.87
CA GLU A 50 36.55 -7.06 -4.62
C GLU A 50 37.30 -6.38 -5.78
N VAL A 51 36.61 -5.54 -6.57
CA VAL A 51 37.23 -4.73 -7.64
C VAL A 51 38.28 -3.76 -7.08
N LEU A 52 38.04 -3.18 -5.91
CA LEU A 52 39.01 -2.30 -5.24
C LEU A 52 40.26 -3.05 -4.78
N ILE A 53 40.10 -4.25 -4.20
CA ILE A 53 41.22 -5.11 -3.80
C ILE A 53 42.05 -5.50 -5.04
N VAL A 54 41.39 -5.91 -6.12
CA VAL A 54 42.07 -6.25 -7.39
C VAL A 54 42.79 -5.03 -7.96
N GLY A 55 42.16 -3.84 -7.95
CA GLY A 55 42.77 -2.60 -8.41
C GLY A 55 44.02 -2.21 -7.61
N ILE A 56 44.00 -2.36 -6.28
CA ILE A 56 45.17 -2.13 -5.42
C ILE A 56 46.27 -3.15 -5.71
N LEU A 57 45.92 -4.43 -5.87
CA LEU A 57 46.87 -5.49 -6.21
C LEU A 57 47.56 -5.25 -7.56
N LEU A 58 46.85 -4.71 -8.55
CA LEU A 58 47.41 -4.35 -9.86
C LEU A 58 48.37 -3.14 -9.79
N LEU A 59 48.28 -2.33 -8.74
CA LEU A 59 49.16 -1.18 -8.51
C LEU A 59 50.44 -1.56 -7.73
N LEU A 60 50.53 -2.77 -7.19
CA LEU A 60 51.77 -3.27 -6.57
C LEU A 60 52.83 -3.46 -7.66
N GLY A 61 53.84 -2.59 -7.66
CA GLY A 61 54.92 -2.56 -8.66
C GLY A 61 54.97 -1.28 -9.51
N GLN A 62 54.00 -0.39 -9.35
CA GLN A 62 53.99 0.95 -9.97
C GLN A 62 54.61 2.01 -9.05
N SER A 63 54.71 3.25 -9.51
CA SER A 63 55.26 4.36 -8.71
C SER A 63 54.50 4.56 -7.39
N MET A 64 55.22 4.96 -6.33
CA MET A 64 54.65 5.17 -4.98
C MET A 64 53.44 6.13 -4.98
N TYR A 65 53.43 7.13 -5.85
CA TYR A 65 52.32 8.07 -6.00
C TYR A 65 51.05 7.42 -6.58
N ALA A 66 51.19 6.47 -7.51
CA ALA A 66 50.05 5.74 -8.06
C ALA A 66 49.41 4.83 -6.99
N LEU A 67 50.23 4.22 -6.14
CA LEU A 67 49.77 3.39 -5.03
C LEU A 67 49.04 4.22 -3.97
N ILE A 68 49.58 5.37 -3.56
CA ILE A 68 48.92 6.29 -2.63
C ILE A 68 47.60 6.80 -3.22
N GLY A 69 47.59 7.23 -4.50
CA GLY A 69 46.38 7.69 -5.18
C GLY A 69 45.30 6.60 -5.27
N GLY A 70 45.71 5.36 -5.59
CA GLY A 70 44.82 4.20 -5.61
C GLY A 70 44.20 3.90 -4.25
N ILE A 71 44.99 3.91 -3.17
CA ILE A 71 44.50 3.69 -1.81
C ILE A 71 43.52 4.80 -1.40
N VAL A 72 43.86 6.07 -1.63
CA VAL A 72 42.98 7.20 -1.26
C VAL A 72 41.66 7.14 -2.02
N LEU A 73 41.70 6.88 -3.33
CA LEU A 73 40.48 6.71 -4.14
C LEU A 73 39.66 5.52 -3.66
N SER A 74 40.32 4.42 -3.31
CA SER A 74 39.67 3.22 -2.79
C SER A 74 38.97 3.47 -1.46
N VAL A 75 39.65 4.10 -0.51
CA VAL A 75 39.08 4.49 0.78
C VAL A 75 37.93 5.48 0.57
N ALA A 76 38.07 6.46 -0.32
CA ALA A 76 36.99 7.40 -0.63
C ALA A 76 35.75 6.69 -1.20
N ILE A 77 35.94 5.74 -2.12
CA ILE A 77 34.86 4.94 -2.70
C ILE A 77 34.20 4.06 -1.63
N VAL A 78 34.99 3.40 -0.77
CA VAL A 78 34.45 2.63 0.37
C VAL A 78 33.66 3.55 1.30
N VAL A 79 34.21 4.70 1.71
CA VAL A 79 33.51 5.65 2.59
C VAL A 79 32.19 6.12 1.94
N ILE A 80 32.18 6.47 0.65
CA ILE A 80 30.96 6.89 -0.06
C ILE A 80 29.94 5.74 -0.16
N THR A 81 30.42 4.52 -0.41
CA THR A 81 29.59 3.33 -0.60
C THR A 81 28.99 2.86 0.72
N PHE A 82 29.74 3.03 1.82
CA PHE A 82 29.34 2.68 3.18
C PHE A 82 28.74 3.85 3.98
N ALA A 83 28.74 5.07 3.44
CA ALA A 83 28.15 6.24 4.07
C ALA A 83 26.63 6.03 4.24
N ARG A 84 26.26 5.69 5.47
CA ARG A 84 24.87 5.51 5.90
C ARG A 84 24.39 6.82 6.51
N SER A 85 23.30 7.37 5.99
CA SER A 85 22.62 8.50 6.64
C SER A 85 21.11 8.36 6.48
N GLY A 86 20.38 8.50 7.60
CA GLY A 86 18.92 8.38 7.64
C GLY A 86 18.36 6.98 7.39
N GLY A 87 19.14 5.91 7.60
CA GLY A 87 18.69 4.52 7.37
C GLY A 87 18.71 4.06 5.90
N ARG A 88 19.28 4.87 5.00
CA ARG A 88 19.47 4.56 3.57
C ARG A 88 20.94 4.71 3.18
N TRP A 89 21.37 3.92 2.20
CA TRP A 89 22.73 4.01 1.65
C TRP A 89 22.83 5.19 0.69
N TRP A 90 24.03 5.74 0.48
CA TRP A 90 24.21 6.85 -0.45
C TRP A 90 23.87 6.46 -1.91
N VAL A 91 24.20 5.23 -2.32
CA VAL A 91 23.85 4.68 -3.64
C VAL A 91 22.33 4.58 -3.84
N GLU A 92 21.61 4.11 -2.81
CA GLU A 92 20.14 4.06 -2.78
C GLU A 92 19.57 5.49 -2.94
N ARG A 93 20.09 6.46 -2.18
CA ARG A 93 19.70 7.87 -2.31
C ARG A 93 20.00 8.45 -3.70
N MET A 94 21.11 8.07 -4.33
CA MET A 94 21.45 8.54 -5.68
C MET A 94 20.47 8.00 -6.73
N LEU A 95 20.12 6.71 -6.66
CA LEU A 95 19.12 6.09 -7.53
C LEU A 95 17.75 6.74 -7.34
N LEU A 96 17.32 6.95 -6.09
CA LEU A 96 16.08 7.65 -5.77
C LEU A 96 16.08 9.08 -6.30
N ARG A 97 17.21 9.80 -6.21
CA ARG A 97 17.35 11.14 -6.78
C ARG A 97 17.23 11.14 -8.30
N ARG A 98 17.83 10.17 -8.98
CA ARG A 98 17.68 10.02 -10.44
C ARG A 98 16.23 9.73 -10.84
N GLN A 99 15.56 8.82 -10.13
CA GLN A 99 14.15 8.51 -10.38
C GLN A 99 13.24 9.72 -10.10
N TYR A 100 13.47 10.43 -8.99
CA TYR A 100 12.78 11.68 -8.66
C TYR A 100 12.94 12.74 -9.76
N LEU A 101 14.16 12.95 -10.25
CA LEU A 101 14.42 13.92 -11.32
C LEU A 101 13.75 13.52 -12.64
N ARG A 102 13.75 12.23 -13.00
CA ARG A 102 13.06 11.72 -14.19
C ARG A 102 11.54 11.96 -14.12
N ARG A 103 10.93 11.74 -12.94
CA ARG A 103 9.49 12.00 -12.73
C ARG A 103 9.13 13.47 -12.90
N LYS A 104 10.03 14.40 -12.54
CA LYS A 104 9.82 15.84 -12.69
C LYS A 104 9.70 16.30 -14.16
N THR A 105 10.25 15.52 -15.09
CA THR A 105 10.26 15.82 -16.54
C THR A 105 9.22 15.03 -17.34
N GLY A 106 8.30 14.32 -16.68
CA GLY A 106 7.25 13.53 -17.34
C GLY A 106 6.25 14.39 -18.12
N ARG A 107 5.95 13.96 -19.35
CA ARG A 107 5.02 14.62 -20.28
C ARG A 107 3.59 14.13 -20.01
N GLN A 108 2.60 15.01 -20.19
CA GLN A 108 1.20 14.73 -19.90
C GLN A 108 0.58 13.75 -20.92
N PRO A 109 -0.01 12.63 -20.47
CA PRO A 109 -0.86 11.81 -21.32
C PRO A 109 -2.28 12.41 -21.40
N ALA A 110 -2.88 12.38 -22.59
CA ALA A 110 -4.28 12.74 -22.79
C ALA A 110 -5.21 11.65 -22.22
N ALA A 111 -6.32 12.05 -21.61
CA ALA A 111 -7.41 11.15 -21.22
C ALA A 111 -8.73 11.93 -21.19
N ASP A 112 -9.85 11.25 -21.43
CA ASP A 112 -11.17 11.89 -21.51
C ASP A 112 -11.75 12.24 -20.13
N ASP A 113 -11.50 11.41 -19.10
CA ASP A 113 -11.93 11.70 -17.71
C ASP A 113 -10.89 12.54 -16.96
N LYS A 114 -11.31 13.71 -16.47
CA LYS A 114 -10.49 14.64 -15.66
C LYS A 114 -9.89 14.00 -14.40
N ARG A 115 -10.61 13.06 -13.75
CA ARG A 115 -10.13 12.31 -12.57
C ARG A 115 -8.96 11.41 -12.97
N LEU A 116 -9.10 10.69 -14.08
CA LEU A 116 -8.05 9.84 -14.61
C LEU A 116 -6.84 10.65 -15.11
N VAL A 117 -7.05 11.83 -15.72
CA VAL A 117 -5.95 12.75 -16.07
C VAL A 117 -5.15 13.15 -14.83
N ALA A 118 -5.82 13.49 -13.73
CA ALA A 118 -5.16 13.87 -12.48
C ALA A 118 -4.35 12.69 -11.90
N LEU A 119 -4.94 11.48 -11.88
CA LEU A 119 -4.26 10.27 -11.41
C LEU A 119 -3.06 9.89 -12.28
N ARG A 120 -3.15 10.06 -13.61
CA ARG A 120 -2.05 9.80 -14.55
C ARG A 120 -0.85 10.73 -14.38
N ARG A 121 -0.99 11.85 -13.66
CA ARG A 121 0.17 12.65 -13.22
C ARG A 121 1.01 11.93 -12.18
N LEU A 122 0.40 11.04 -11.38
CA LEU A 122 1.11 10.18 -10.42
C LEU A 122 1.56 8.87 -11.07
N VAL A 123 0.67 8.24 -11.85
CA VAL A 123 0.86 6.90 -12.44
C VAL A 123 0.46 6.92 -13.91
N PRO A 124 1.39 7.22 -14.83
CA PRO A 124 1.08 7.50 -16.23
C PRO A 124 0.37 6.37 -16.98
N ASP A 125 0.62 5.13 -16.59
CA ASP A 125 0.12 3.90 -17.18
C ASP A 125 -1.20 3.40 -16.55
N LEU A 126 -1.79 4.18 -15.63
CA LEU A 126 -3.07 3.82 -15.02
C LEU A 126 -4.20 3.79 -16.07
N THR A 127 -4.90 2.68 -16.09
CA THR A 127 -6.14 2.45 -16.84
C THR A 127 -7.19 1.90 -15.90
N VAL A 128 -8.45 2.25 -16.12
CA VAL A 128 -9.59 1.76 -15.34
C VAL A 128 -10.65 1.28 -16.32
N ARG A 129 -11.19 0.08 -16.10
CA ARG A 129 -12.27 -0.50 -16.90
C ARG A 129 -13.28 -1.21 -16.02
N THR A 130 -14.53 -1.24 -16.45
CA THR A 130 -15.58 -2.03 -15.80
C THR A 130 -15.57 -3.43 -16.42
N VAL A 131 -15.66 -4.45 -15.58
CA VAL A 131 -15.95 -5.81 -16.01
C VAL A 131 -17.25 -6.24 -15.35
N GLU A 132 -18.20 -6.69 -16.17
CA GLU A 132 -19.48 -7.20 -15.70
C GLU A 132 -19.23 -8.46 -14.87
N GLY A 133 -19.64 -8.42 -13.60
CA GLY A 133 -19.55 -9.57 -12.73
C GLY A 133 -20.76 -10.50 -12.88
N PRO A 134 -20.66 -11.75 -12.42
CA PRO A 134 -21.81 -12.62 -12.26
C PRO A 134 -22.88 -11.92 -11.39
N ASN A 135 -24.14 -11.99 -11.82
CA ASN A 135 -25.32 -11.36 -11.17
C ASN A 135 -25.42 -9.82 -11.36
N GLY A 136 -24.77 -9.24 -12.37
CA GLY A 136 -24.89 -7.82 -12.70
C GLY A 136 -24.21 -6.87 -11.71
N ILE A 137 -23.28 -7.38 -10.89
CA ILE A 137 -22.43 -6.56 -10.03
C ILE A 137 -21.18 -6.19 -10.81
N ASP A 138 -21.14 -4.95 -11.29
CA ASP A 138 -20.01 -4.40 -12.02
C ASP A 138 -18.78 -4.23 -11.11
N VAL A 139 -17.66 -4.80 -11.54
CA VAL A 139 -16.38 -4.69 -10.85
C VAL A 139 -15.47 -3.75 -11.63
N GLY A 140 -15.05 -2.66 -10.99
CA GLY A 140 -14.03 -1.77 -11.52
C GLY A 140 -12.65 -2.39 -11.37
N ILE A 141 -11.92 -2.52 -12.47
CA ILE A 141 -10.56 -3.04 -12.52
C ILE A 141 -9.62 -1.91 -12.92
N GLY A 142 -8.72 -1.57 -12.02
CA GLY A 142 -7.56 -0.73 -12.30
C GLY A 142 -6.39 -1.57 -12.79
N ARG A 143 -5.63 -1.06 -13.75
CA ARG A 143 -4.37 -1.66 -14.21
C ARG A 143 -3.31 -0.58 -14.30
N ASP A 144 -2.16 -0.86 -13.71
CA ASP A 144 -0.94 -0.07 -13.80
C ASP A 144 0.27 -1.00 -14.04
N GLY A 145 1.49 -0.45 -14.08
CA GLY A 145 2.71 -1.20 -14.43
C GLY A 145 3.07 -2.35 -13.49
N ALA A 146 2.52 -2.40 -12.27
CA ALA A 146 2.73 -3.53 -11.36
C ALA A 146 1.66 -4.63 -11.50
N GLY A 147 0.63 -4.47 -12.36
CA GLY A 147 -0.48 -5.42 -12.50
C GLY A 147 -1.89 -4.85 -12.32
N SER A 148 -2.86 -5.74 -12.15
CA SER A 148 -4.29 -5.41 -12.13
C SER A 148 -4.87 -5.53 -10.72
N PHE A 149 -5.78 -4.62 -10.36
CA PHE A 149 -6.37 -4.56 -9.03
C PHE A 149 -7.86 -4.17 -9.04
N ALA A 150 -8.58 -4.59 -8.01
CA ALA A 150 -9.97 -4.26 -7.76
C ALA A 150 -10.14 -3.89 -6.28
N VAL A 151 -11.20 -3.13 -5.97
CA VAL A 151 -11.37 -2.53 -4.65
C VAL A 151 -12.76 -2.79 -4.10
N VAL A 152 -12.80 -3.10 -2.81
CA VAL A 152 -14.01 -3.19 -2.01
C VAL A 152 -13.97 -2.07 -0.95
N ALA A 153 -15.00 -1.24 -0.90
CA ALA A 153 -15.19 -0.28 0.19
C ALA A 153 -15.91 -0.98 1.35
N VAL A 154 -15.40 -0.78 2.57
CA VAL A 154 -16.06 -1.24 3.80
C VAL A 154 -17.05 -0.16 4.22
N VAL A 155 -18.32 -0.54 4.37
CA VAL A 155 -19.38 0.37 4.81
C VAL A 155 -19.37 0.38 6.35
N PRO A 156 -19.19 1.55 6.99
CA PRO A 156 -19.20 1.62 8.45
C PRO A 156 -20.60 1.26 8.98
N PRO A 157 -20.71 0.48 10.07
CA PRO A 157 -21.98 0.21 10.71
C PRO A 157 -22.62 1.51 11.22
N GLN A 158 -23.94 1.63 11.10
CA GLN A 158 -24.65 2.86 11.48
C GLN A 158 -24.48 3.16 12.97
N GLY A 159 -24.17 4.42 13.31
CA GLY A 159 -24.23 4.94 14.68
C GLY A 159 -22.91 5.20 15.39
N VAL A 160 -21.77 4.72 14.89
CA VAL A 160 -20.44 5.07 15.44
C VAL A 160 -19.40 5.15 14.32
N ASN A 161 -18.94 6.36 13.98
CA ASN A 161 -17.73 6.56 13.18
C ASN A 161 -16.51 6.22 14.03
N GLY A 162 -16.28 4.93 14.26
CA GLY A 162 -15.28 4.45 15.20
C GLY A 162 -14.95 2.98 14.99
N ASP A 163 -13.74 2.77 14.50
CA ASP A 163 -12.96 1.53 14.49
C ASP A 163 -13.25 0.40 13.47
N ALA A 164 -13.50 0.75 12.20
CA ALA A 164 -13.67 -0.26 11.14
C ALA A 164 -12.44 -1.19 10.89
N LEU A 165 -11.20 -0.68 10.85
CA LEU A 165 -9.95 -1.44 10.66
C LEU A 165 -9.64 -2.40 11.82
N GLY A 166 -9.96 -2.06 13.07
CA GLY A 166 -9.85 -3.00 14.19
C GLY A 166 -10.77 -4.22 14.02
N GLN A 167 -11.86 -4.05 13.28
CA GLN A 167 -12.81 -5.10 12.92
C GLN A 167 -12.47 -5.81 11.61
N VAL A 168 -11.55 -5.29 10.78
CA VAL A 168 -11.15 -5.94 9.53
C VAL A 168 -10.35 -7.20 9.85
N PRO A 169 -10.78 -8.39 9.37
CA PRO A 169 -10.13 -9.66 9.71
C PRO A 169 -8.84 -9.87 8.92
N LEU A 170 -7.76 -9.16 9.27
CA LEU A 170 -6.47 -9.19 8.57
C LEU A 170 -5.93 -10.60 8.37
N THR A 171 -6.04 -11.46 9.40
CA THR A 171 -5.59 -12.85 9.31
C THR A 171 -6.35 -13.65 8.25
N LYS A 172 -7.66 -13.43 8.14
CA LYS A 172 -8.47 -14.12 7.14
C LYS A 172 -8.20 -13.59 5.74
N LEU A 173 -8.02 -12.28 5.59
CA LEU A 173 -7.69 -11.66 4.31
C LEU A 173 -6.33 -12.14 3.78
N ALA A 174 -5.36 -12.29 4.67
CA ALA A 174 -4.07 -12.87 4.33
C ALA A 174 -4.17 -14.34 3.90
N SER A 175 -4.94 -15.16 4.61
CA SER A 175 -5.18 -16.55 4.19
C SER A 175 -5.79 -16.61 2.78
N LEU A 176 -6.71 -15.70 2.45
CA LEU A 176 -7.30 -15.64 1.11
C LEU A 176 -6.29 -15.29 0.01
N ALA A 177 -5.26 -14.51 0.34
CA ALA A 177 -4.17 -14.20 -0.60
C ALA A 177 -3.26 -15.41 -0.82
N GLN A 178 -2.97 -16.19 0.23
CA GLN A 178 -2.23 -17.46 0.15
C GLN A 178 -3.00 -18.54 -0.61
N ASP A 179 -4.30 -18.66 -0.35
CA ASP A 179 -5.21 -19.63 -0.98
C ASP A 179 -5.65 -19.19 -2.39
N ALA A 180 -4.99 -18.20 -2.98
CA ALA A 180 -5.26 -17.81 -4.35
C ALA A 180 -4.70 -18.85 -5.32
N GLU A 181 -5.49 -19.26 -6.30
CA GLU A 181 -5.11 -20.29 -7.29
C GLU A 181 -3.91 -19.88 -8.15
N GLN A 182 -3.59 -18.59 -8.20
CA GLN A 182 -2.52 -18.04 -9.00
C GLN A 182 -1.54 -17.24 -8.13
N PRO A 183 -0.23 -17.34 -8.40
CA PRO A 183 0.78 -16.64 -7.62
C PRO A 183 0.70 -15.13 -7.81
N GLY A 184 1.18 -14.39 -6.79
CA GLY A 184 1.24 -12.94 -6.85
C GLY A 184 -0.05 -12.21 -6.43
N ALA A 185 -1.02 -12.91 -5.83
CA ALA A 185 -2.15 -12.27 -5.16
C ALA A 185 -1.67 -11.47 -3.95
N VAL A 186 -2.06 -10.20 -3.88
CA VAL A 186 -1.74 -9.27 -2.79
C VAL A 186 -3.04 -8.65 -2.30
N VAL A 187 -3.21 -8.59 -0.99
CA VAL A 187 -4.35 -7.89 -0.37
C VAL A 187 -3.82 -6.67 0.37
N GLN A 188 -4.38 -5.51 0.10
CA GLN A 188 -4.07 -4.27 0.79
C GLN A 188 -5.31 -3.78 1.54
N VAL A 189 -5.16 -3.43 2.80
CA VAL A 189 -6.17 -2.73 3.59
C VAL A 189 -5.74 -1.29 3.78
N VAL A 190 -6.58 -0.35 3.36
CA VAL A 190 -6.34 1.09 3.46
C VAL A 190 -7.38 1.71 4.37
N ARG A 191 -6.97 2.49 5.37
CA ARG A 191 -7.84 3.34 6.17
C ARG A 191 -7.39 4.77 6.07
N HIS A 192 -8.32 5.65 5.73
CA HIS A 192 -8.17 7.10 5.84
C HIS A 192 -8.96 7.59 7.04
N THR A 193 -8.29 8.39 7.86
CA THR A 193 -8.87 9.06 9.04
C THR A 193 -8.74 10.55 8.82
N LEU A 194 -9.88 11.23 8.73
CA LEU A 194 -9.95 12.69 8.64
C LEU A 194 -10.60 13.20 9.92
N PRO A 195 -9.96 14.09 10.69
CA PRO A 195 -10.62 14.69 11.84
C PRO A 195 -11.86 15.45 11.35
N VAL A 196 -12.99 15.28 12.04
CA VAL A 196 -14.21 16.02 11.73
C VAL A 196 -13.94 17.49 11.98
N ARG A 197 -13.96 18.28 10.89
CA ARG A 197 -13.89 19.73 10.94
C ARG A 197 -15.31 20.27 10.89
N ALA A 198 -15.95 20.38 12.06
CA ALA A 198 -17.16 21.18 12.15
C ALA A 198 -16.76 22.67 12.01
N GLY A 199 -17.42 23.40 11.11
CA GLY A 199 -17.24 24.84 10.95
C GLY A 199 -18.16 25.64 11.88
N GLY A 200 -17.87 26.93 12.05
CA GLY A 200 -18.69 27.86 12.83
C GLY A 200 -18.80 27.50 14.32
N ALA A 201 -19.87 27.97 14.98
CA ALA A 201 -20.09 27.81 16.41
C ALA A 201 -20.15 26.34 16.87
N ALA A 202 -20.65 25.43 16.02
CA ALA A 202 -20.69 24.00 16.31
C ALA A 202 -19.28 23.39 16.42
N GLY A 203 -18.34 23.85 15.58
CA GLY A 203 -16.95 23.44 15.64
C GLY A 203 -16.18 23.97 16.84
N GLU A 204 -16.51 25.18 17.27
CA GLU A 204 -15.95 25.79 18.48
C GLU A 204 -16.46 25.08 19.73
N SER A 205 -17.78 24.87 19.84
CA SER A 205 -18.40 24.13 20.92
C SER A 205 -17.86 22.69 20.99
N TYR A 206 -17.69 22.03 19.84
CA TYR A 206 -17.09 20.70 19.79
C TYR A 206 -15.63 20.68 20.26
N ARG A 207 -14.82 21.66 19.84
CA ARG A 207 -13.42 21.82 20.33
C ARG A 207 -13.38 22.06 21.83
N GLU A 208 -14.28 22.88 22.36
CA GLU A 208 -14.38 23.15 23.80
C GLU A 208 -14.74 21.87 24.56
N LEU A 209 -15.70 21.09 24.08
CA LEU A 209 -16.05 19.80 24.68
C LEU A 209 -14.90 18.79 24.65
N VAL A 210 -14.20 18.68 23.52
CA VAL A 210 -13.00 17.83 23.39
C VAL A 210 -11.92 18.26 24.37
N ALA A 211 -11.65 19.55 24.48
CA ALA A 211 -10.65 20.09 25.40
C ALA A 211 -11.05 19.93 26.87
N LYS A 212 -12.32 20.17 27.21
CA LYS A 212 -12.85 20.16 28.57
C LYS A 212 -13.04 18.75 29.14
N PHE A 213 -13.47 17.81 28.31
CA PHE A 213 -13.79 16.44 28.73
C PHE A 213 -12.76 15.41 28.27
N GLY A 214 -11.69 15.83 27.60
CA GLY A 214 -10.66 14.93 27.09
C GLY A 214 -11.19 13.90 26.09
N LEU A 215 -12.29 14.23 25.39
CA LEU A 215 -12.92 13.33 24.42
C LEU A 215 -12.01 13.17 23.20
N THR A 216 -12.03 12.00 22.57
CA THR A 216 -11.34 11.81 21.29
C THR A 216 -12.09 12.57 20.20
N SER A 217 -11.40 13.41 19.42
CA SER A 217 -11.99 14.05 18.24
C SER A 217 -12.62 13.01 17.32
N ALA A 218 -13.89 13.23 16.99
CA ALA A 218 -14.62 12.47 16.00
C ALA A 218 -13.85 12.54 14.68
N ALA A 219 -13.75 11.41 14.00
CA ALA A 219 -13.05 11.32 12.74
C ALA A 219 -13.96 10.64 11.71
N ASP A 220 -14.02 11.21 10.51
CA ASP A 220 -14.54 10.49 9.35
C ASP A 220 -13.51 9.42 8.97
N GLN A 221 -13.96 8.18 8.89
CA GLN A 221 -13.11 7.04 8.57
C GLN A 221 -13.63 6.36 7.31
N ALA A 222 -12.75 6.23 6.31
CA ALA A 222 -13.02 5.46 5.12
C ALA A 222 -12.04 4.30 5.04
N THR A 223 -12.56 3.08 4.87
CA THR A 223 -11.75 1.87 4.80
C THR A 223 -12.01 1.13 3.50
N TRP A 224 -10.93 0.71 2.83
CA TRP A 224 -10.97 -0.05 1.59
C TRP A 224 -10.11 -1.30 1.71
N VAL A 225 -10.51 -2.34 1.01
CA VAL A 225 -9.71 -3.54 0.77
C VAL A 225 -9.47 -3.65 -0.73
N ALA A 226 -8.22 -3.45 -1.14
CA ALA A 226 -7.78 -3.63 -2.51
C ALA A 226 -7.16 -5.02 -2.68
N ILE A 227 -7.51 -5.68 -3.78
CA ILE A 227 -6.95 -6.96 -4.18
C ILE A 227 -6.19 -6.74 -5.47
N ARG A 228 -4.97 -7.27 -5.56
CA ARG A 228 -4.09 -7.10 -6.72
C ARG A 228 -3.45 -8.41 -7.12
N PHE A 229 -3.31 -8.61 -8.42
CA PHE A 229 -2.39 -9.60 -8.98
C PHE A 229 -1.17 -8.91 -9.55
N ASP A 230 0.01 -9.37 -9.13
CA ASP A 230 1.29 -8.90 -9.64
C ASP A 230 1.50 -9.32 -11.10
N ALA A 231 1.75 -8.36 -11.99
CA ALA A 231 1.90 -8.64 -13.42
C ALA A 231 3.02 -9.63 -13.71
N ARG A 232 4.15 -9.54 -12.98
CA ARG A 232 5.30 -10.39 -13.20
C ARG A 232 5.05 -11.81 -12.70
N ALA A 233 4.47 -11.96 -11.51
CA ALA A 233 4.14 -13.26 -10.96
C ALA A 233 3.10 -14.01 -11.83
N VAL A 234 2.11 -13.29 -12.36
CA VAL A 234 1.14 -13.86 -13.31
C VAL A 234 1.85 -14.29 -14.60
N ALA A 235 2.69 -13.43 -15.18
CA ALA A 235 3.42 -13.75 -16.41
C ALA A 235 4.37 -14.94 -16.24
N GLU A 236 5.03 -15.07 -15.08
CA GLU A 236 5.90 -16.22 -14.76
C GLU A 236 5.10 -17.53 -14.58
N ALA A 237 3.82 -17.45 -14.20
CA ALA A 237 2.95 -18.61 -14.01
C ALA A 237 2.25 -19.07 -15.29
N SER A 238 2.00 -18.15 -16.23
CA SER A 238 1.24 -18.37 -17.47
C SER A 238 2.03 -19.07 -18.60
N VAL A 239 3.04 -19.89 -18.28
CA VAL A 239 3.86 -20.63 -19.27
C VAL A 239 3.00 -21.64 -20.04
N GLY A 240 2.36 -21.22 -21.15
CA GLY A 240 1.51 -22.13 -21.94
C GLY A 240 0.42 -21.54 -22.85
N GLY A 241 0.25 -20.21 -22.94
CA GLY A 241 -0.51 -19.60 -24.06
C GLY A 241 -1.99 -19.31 -23.82
N ALA A 242 -2.43 -19.11 -22.58
CA ALA A 242 -3.75 -18.52 -22.34
C ALA A 242 -3.66 -16.99 -22.28
N ASP A 243 -4.70 -16.29 -22.77
CA ASP A 243 -4.73 -14.83 -22.75
C ASP A 243 -4.91 -14.30 -21.32
N GLU A 244 -3.80 -13.86 -20.72
CA GLU A 244 -3.75 -13.26 -19.38
C GLU A 244 -4.75 -12.11 -19.22
N SER A 245 -5.08 -11.41 -20.32
CA SER A 245 -5.94 -10.24 -20.33
C SER A 245 -7.41 -10.56 -20.00
N GLU A 246 -7.84 -11.80 -20.27
CA GLU A 246 -9.19 -12.31 -20.02
C GLU A 246 -9.29 -13.07 -18.69
N GLN A 247 -8.25 -13.80 -18.29
CA GLN A 247 -8.28 -14.61 -17.06
C GLN A 247 -8.17 -13.78 -15.78
N VAL A 248 -7.28 -12.76 -15.78
CA VAL A 248 -7.02 -11.94 -14.59
C VAL A 248 -8.30 -11.28 -14.04
N PRO A 249 -9.18 -10.67 -14.86
CA PRO A 249 -10.47 -10.17 -14.39
C PRO A 249 -11.36 -11.20 -13.67
N VAL A 250 -11.47 -12.41 -14.23
CA VAL A 250 -12.32 -13.48 -13.68
C VAL A 250 -11.78 -13.92 -12.31
N MET A 251 -10.47 -14.13 -12.22
CA MET A 251 -9.80 -14.50 -10.98
C MET A 251 -9.92 -13.41 -9.92
N LEU A 252 -9.75 -12.15 -10.32
CA LEU A 252 -9.88 -11.00 -9.45
C LEU A 252 -11.31 -10.88 -8.91
N GLY A 253 -12.33 -11.07 -9.75
CA GLY A 253 -13.73 -11.14 -9.34
C GLY A 253 -14.00 -12.28 -8.34
N ALA A 254 -13.41 -13.45 -8.55
CA ALA A 254 -13.52 -14.57 -7.60
C ALA A 254 -12.90 -14.26 -6.24
N LEU A 255 -11.72 -13.61 -6.21
CA LEU A 255 -11.05 -13.21 -4.97
C LEU A 255 -11.77 -12.05 -4.26
N VAL A 256 -12.28 -11.05 -5.00
CA VAL A 256 -13.16 -9.98 -4.49
C VAL A 256 -14.38 -10.58 -3.77
N ARG A 257 -15.03 -11.59 -4.37
CA ARG A 257 -16.17 -12.28 -3.75
C ARG A 257 -15.77 -13.01 -2.46
N ARG A 258 -14.61 -13.68 -2.43
CA ARG A 258 -14.09 -14.34 -1.22
C ARG A 258 -13.79 -13.33 -0.11
N VAL A 259 -13.19 -12.19 -0.45
CA VAL A 259 -12.94 -11.07 0.47
C VAL A 259 -14.24 -10.50 1.02
N GLY A 260 -15.21 -10.20 0.15
CA GLY A 260 -16.53 -9.74 0.59
C GLY A 260 -17.21 -10.72 1.55
N LYS A 261 -17.15 -12.03 1.26
CA LYS A 261 -17.67 -13.07 2.17
C LYS A 261 -16.95 -13.09 3.51
N ALA A 262 -15.64 -12.83 3.54
CA ALA A 262 -14.88 -12.73 4.79
C ALA A 262 -15.28 -11.48 5.60
N LEU A 263 -15.50 -10.33 4.94
CA LEU A 263 -15.97 -9.10 5.59
C LEU A 263 -17.36 -9.28 6.20
N ARG A 264 -18.33 -9.80 5.44
CA ARG A 264 -19.69 -10.08 5.96
C ARG A 264 -19.70 -11.01 7.16
N ARG A 265 -18.85 -12.04 7.16
CA ARG A 265 -18.72 -12.96 8.32
C ARG A 265 -18.14 -12.27 9.55
N ALA A 266 -17.35 -11.21 9.37
CA ALA A 266 -16.87 -10.37 10.46
C ALA A 266 -17.88 -9.29 10.89
N GLY A 267 -19.12 -9.32 10.34
CA GLY A 267 -20.16 -8.33 10.64
C GLY A 267 -20.00 -7.00 9.90
N LEU A 268 -19.14 -6.94 8.89
CA LEU A 268 -18.89 -5.73 8.11
C LEU A 268 -19.67 -5.76 6.79
N ASP A 269 -20.46 -4.72 6.56
CA ASP A 269 -21.03 -4.45 5.24
C ASP A 269 -19.96 -3.92 4.29
N PHE A 270 -20.17 -4.17 3.00
CA PHE A 270 -19.21 -3.77 1.97
C PHE A 270 -19.89 -3.48 0.64
N GLN A 271 -19.22 -2.66 -0.16
CA GLN A 271 -19.58 -2.33 -1.52
C GLN A 271 -18.41 -2.65 -2.45
N VAL A 272 -18.65 -3.46 -3.49
CA VAL A 272 -17.68 -3.64 -4.57
C VAL A 272 -17.71 -2.38 -5.43
N LEU A 273 -16.54 -1.79 -5.70
CA LEU A 273 -16.46 -0.56 -6.48
C LEU A 273 -16.47 -0.88 -7.97
N ASN A 274 -17.36 -0.24 -8.71
CA ASN A 274 -17.31 -0.15 -10.17
C ASN A 274 -16.23 0.86 -10.62
N SER A 275 -16.07 1.10 -11.92
CA SER A 275 -15.04 2.03 -12.42
C SER A 275 -15.14 3.44 -11.85
N ASP A 276 -16.35 3.99 -11.75
CA ASP A 276 -16.56 5.33 -11.19
C ASP A 276 -16.24 5.37 -9.70
N GLY A 277 -16.76 4.41 -8.92
CA GLY A 277 -16.46 4.30 -7.50
C GLY A 277 -14.96 4.08 -7.24
N LEU A 278 -14.27 3.35 -8.12
CA LEU A 278 -12.84 3.14 -8.06
C LEU A 278 -12.07 4.46 -8.33
N LEU A 279 -12.43 5.18 -9.39
CA LEU A 279 -11.83 6.48 -9.69
C LEU A 279 -12.07 7.50 -8.57
N ASP A 280 -13.25 7.52 -7.97
CA ASP A 280 -13.57 8.37 -6.82
C ASP A 280 -12.75 7.98 -5.59
N ALA A 281 -12.64 6.69 -5.29
CA ALA A 281 -11.82 6.19 -4.19
C ALA A 281 -10.35 6.57 -4.37
N LEU A 282 -9.79 6.42 -5.57
CA LEU A 282 -8.40 6.77 -5.87
C LEU A 282 -8.17 8.29 -5.85
N THR A 283 -9.08 9.08 -6.41
CA THR A 283 -9.00 10.55 -6.44
C THR A 283 -9.11 11.13 -5.04
N ARG A 284 -10.09 10.67 -4.24
CA ARG A 284 -10.21 11.00 -2.81
C ARG A 284 -8.97 10.59 -2.06
N SER A 285 -8.45 9.40 -2.33
CA SER A 285 -7.29 8.87 -1.64
C SER A 285 -6.01 9.64 -1.92
N CYS A 286 -5.81 10.07 -3.15
CA CYS A 286 -4.64 10.86 -3.53
C CYS A 286 -4.84 12.37 -3.27
N GLU A 287 -5.97 12.81 -2.71
CA GLU A 287 -6.32 14.23 -2.53
C GLU A 287 -6.20 15.04 -3.84
N LEU A 288 -6.68 14.43 -4.93
CA LEU A 288 -6.68 15.03 -6.27
C LEU A 288 -8.03 15.66 -6.65
N SER A 289 -9.00 15.63 -5.74
CA SER A 289 -10.33 16.20 -5.97
C SER A 289 -10.23 17.70 -6.21
N GLN A 290 -10.97 18.18 -7.20
CA GLN A 290 -11.04 19.60 -7.52
C GLN A 290 -11.72 20.36 -6.37
N SER A 291 -11.26 21.59 -6.12
CA SER A 291 -12.03 22.51 -5.29
C SER A 291 -13.41 22.72 -5.93
N ALA A 292 -14.47 22.69 -5.14
CA ALA A 292 -15.87 22.79 -5.58
C ALA A 292 -16.17 24.05 -6.43
N ALA A 293 -15.26 25.03 -6.45
CA ALA A 293 -15.41 26.33 -7.11
C ALA A 293 -14.85 26.39 -8.54
N GLY A 294 -14.70 25.27 -9.27
CA GLY A 294 -14.27 25.29 -10.68
C GLY A 294 -12.89 25.92 -10.92
N GLY A 295 -12.05 25.96 -9.88
CA GLY A 295 -10.73 26.58 -9.92
C GLY A 295 -9.72 25.82 -10.79
N PRO A 296 -8.54 26.40 -11.05
CA PRO A 296 -7.49 25.77 -11.84
C PRO A 296 -7.16 24.36 -11.34
N THR A 297 -6.73 23.48 -12.26
CA THR A 297 -6.39 22.08 -11.93
C THR A 297 -5.44 22.02 -10.73
N PRO A 298 -5.63 21.09 -9.78
CA PRO A 298 -4.84 21.02 -8.56
C PRO A 298 -3.35 21.00 -8.90
N ALA A 299 -2.61 21.97 -8.37
CA ALA A 299 -1.18 22.17 -8.61
C ALA A 299 -0.38 21.19 -7.75
N VAL A 300 -0.43 19.91 -8.12
CA VAL A 300 0.31 18.85 -7.44
C VAL A 300 1.81 19.01 -7.65
N LYS A 301 2.61 18.91 -6.59
CA LYS A 301 4.07 19.02 -6.68
C LYS A 301 4.79 18.02 -5.77
N GLU A 302 5.65 17.19 -6.35
CA GLU A 302 6.57 16.35 -5.59
C GLU A 302 7.82 17.15 -5.19
N ARG A 303 8.06 17.26 -3.88
CA ARG A 303 9.35 17.68 -3.30
C ARG A 303 10.05 16.44 -2.74
N TRP A 304 11.36 16.56 -2.50
CA TRP A 304 12.13 15.47 -1.91
C TRP A 304 11.51 14.96 -0.59
N THR A 305 11.13 15.87 0.30
CA THR A 305 10.63 15.50 1.64
C THR A 305 9.12 15.47 1.75
N ALA A 306 8.37 15.93 0.74
CA ALA A 306 6.92 16.04 0.81
C ALA A 306 6.26 15.96 -0.56
N TRP A 307 5.03 15.47 -0.61
CA TRP A 307 4.16 15.61 -1.77
C TRP A 307 3.10 16.65 -1.47
N GLN A 308 2.86 17.60 -2.37
CA GLN A 308 1.92 18.69 -2.14
C GLN A 308 0.67 18.51 -2.99
N SER A 309 -0.48 18.50 -2.35
CA SER A 309 -1.78 18.73 -2.96
C SER A 309 -2.03 20.25 -3.06
N THR A 310 -3.28 20.64 -3.38
CA THR A 310 -3.68 22.06 -3.48
C THR A 310 -3.48 22.83 -2.17
N SER A 311 -3.82 22.24 -1.03
CA SER A 311 -3.82 22.92 0.28
C SER A 311 -3.00 22.21 1.35
N LEU A 312 -2.65 20.94 1.16
CA LEU A 312 -1.94 20.14 2.15
C LEU A 312 -0.59 19.66 1.62
N ALA A 313 0.35 19.52 2.55
CA ALA A 313 1.60 18.84 2.32
C ALA A 313 1.57 17.47 3.01
N HIS A 314 2.02 16.45 2.30
CA HIS A 314 1.97 15.06 2.68
C HIS A 314 3.37 14.54 2.95
N ALA A 315 3.52 13.76 4.01
CA ALA A 315 4.71 12.98 4.28
C ALA A 315 4.35 11.52 4.50
N CYS A 316 5.03 10.65 3.77
CA CYS A 316 4.88 9.21 3.82
C CYS A 316 6.05 8.57 4.59
N PHE A 317 5.70 7.56 5.34
CA PHE A 317 6.57 6.78 6.19
C PHE A 317 6.34 5.31 5.90
N TRP A 318 7.42 4.55 5.98
CA TRP A 318 7.35 3.11 6.10
C TRP A 318 7.45 2.73 7.57
N VAL A 319 6.53 1.89 8.05
CA VAL A 319 6.62 1.33 9.40
C VAL A 319 7.64 0.22 9.37
N SER A 320 8.85 0.53 9.86
CA SER A 320 9.92 -0.44 9.99
C SER A 320 9.51 -1.47 11.02
N SER A 321 9.55 -1.19 12.32
CA SER A 321 9.14 -2.19 13.32
C SER A 321 7.69 -2.02 13.75
N TRP A 322 7.05 -3.15 13.99
CA TRP A 322 5.72 -3.28 14.55
C TRP A 322 5.82 -3.84 15.97
N PRO A 323 4.89 -3.50 16.87
CA PRO A 323 4.66 -4.32 18.05
C PRO A 323 4.17 -5.71 17.63
N GLY A 324 4.10 -6.66 18.57
CA GLY A 324 3.55 -7.98 18.29
C GLY A 324 2.16 -7.90 17.65
N LEU A 325 1.80 -8.84 16.77
CA LEU A 325 0.54 -8.81 16.01
C LEU A 325 -0.72 -8.71 16.90
N ARG A 326 -0.66 -9.30 18.09
CA ARG A 326 -1.75 -9.23 19.09
C ARG A 326 -1.99 -7.80 19.60
N ASP A 327 -0.97 -6.94 19.52
CA ASP A 327 -0.99 -5.55 19.98
C ASP A 327 -1.12 -4.56 18.80
N SER A 328 -1.45 -5.05 17.60
CA SER A 328 -1.59 -4.22 16.41
C SER A 328 -2.78 -3.25 16.48
N GLY A 329 -3.88 -3.61 17.14
CA GLY A 329 -5.04 -2.73 17.34
C GLY A 329 -4.68 -1.40 18.01
N PRO A 330 -4.12 -1.42 19.24
CA PRO A 330 -3.65 -0.21 19.92
C PRO A 330 -2.66 0.63 19.11
N PHE A 331 -1.77 -0.02 18.34
CA PHE A 331 -0.84 0.67 17.44
C PHE A 331 -1.58 1.44 16.33
N LEU A 332 -2.54 0.80 15.67
CA LEU A 332 -3.34 1.39 14.59
C LEU A 332 -4.23 2.53 15.11
N ASP A 333 -4.76 2.40 16.32
CA ASP A 333 -5.53 3.44 16.99
C ASP A 333 -4.67 4.64 17.37
N ALA A 334 -3.45 4.41 17.87
CA ALA A 334 -2.51 5.49 18.17
C ALA A 334 -2.17 6.30 16.92
N MET A 335 -2.03 5.65 15.76
CA MET A 335 -1.78 6.36 14.49
C MET A 335 -2.97 7.19 14.05
N SER A 336 -4.18 6.65 14.22
CA SER A 336 -5.42 7.36 13.88
C SER A 336 -5.64 8.63 14.72
N ARG A 337 -4.98 8.74 15.88
CA ARG A 337 -5.02 9.89 16.79
C ARG A 337 -3.92 10.93 16.59
N VAL A 338 -3.02 10.75 15.62
CA VAL A 338 -1.98 11.74 15.32
C VAL A 338 -2.66 13.05 14.85
N PRO A 339 -2.22 14.24 15.33
CA PRO A 339 -2.79 15.53 14.93
C PRO A 339 -2.37 15.88 13.49
N ALA A 340 -3.12 15.36 12.53
CA ALA A 340 -2.95 15.57 11.09
C ALA A 340 -4.30 15.92 10.44
N ALA A 341 -4.26 16.65 9.33
CA ALA A 341 -5.46 16.91 8.52
C ALA A 341 -5.97 15.66 7.80
N LEU A 342 -5.07 14.69 7.55
CA LEU A 342 -5.38 13.36 7.07
C LEU A 342 -4.34 12.39 7.62
N THR A 343 -4.79 11.24 8.11
CA THR A 343 -3.92 10.10 8.39
C THR A 343 -4.36 8.91 7.54
N SER A 344 -3.45 8.36 6.76
CA SER A 344 -3.66 7.17 5.94
C SER A 344 -2.78 6.03 6.42
N LEU A 345 -3.39 4.89 6.72
CA LEU A 345 -2.72 3.63 7.00
C LEU A 345 -2.98 2.70 5.82
N SER A 346 -1.91 2.11 5.28
CA SER A 346 -1.97 1.14 4.19
C SER A 346 -1.19 -0.09 4.62
N ILE A 347 -1.87 -1.22 4.81
CA ILE A 347 -1.30 -2.51 5.21
C ILE A 347 -1.39 -3.44 4.01
N VAL A 348 -0.25 -3.90 3.51
CA VAL A 348 -0.16 -4.83 2.39
C VAL A 348 0.22 -6.21 2.92
N LEU A 349 -0.57 -7.20 2.57
CA LEU A 349 -0.45 -8.62 2.91
C LEU A 349 -0.12 -9.37 1.62
N ALA A 350 1.09 -9.91 1.53
CA ALA A 350 1.55 -10.66 0.36
C ALA A 350 2.02 -12.05 0.79
N PRO A 351 1.65 -13.13 0.08
CA PRO A 351 2.22 -14.46 0.30
C PRO A 351 3.75 -14.47 0.15
N TYR A 352 4.42 -15.21 1.03
CA TYR A 352 5.86 -15.46 0.98
C TYR A 352 6.11 -16.89 1.50
N GLU A 353 6.25 -17.83 0.57
CA GLU A 353 6.32 -19.27 0.89
C GLU A 353 5.10 -19.68 1.76
N GLU A 354 5.32 -20.31 2.91
CA GLU A 354 4.25 -20.69 3.87
C GLU A 354 3.81 -19.52 4.79
N LEU A 355 4.40 -18.34 4.62
CA LEU A 355 4.26 -17.19 5.51
C LEU A 355 3.60 -16.01 4.77
N ILE A 356 3.21 -14.97 5.52
CA ILE A 356 2.68 -13.74 4.93
C ILE A 356 3.62 -12.58 5.21
N GLU A 357 4.08 -11.95 4.14
CA GLU A 357 4.77 -10.68 4.22
C GLU A 357 3.78 -9.55 4.57
N VAL A 358 4.03 -8.84 5.67
CA VAL A 358 3.32 -7.60 6.02
C VAL A 358 4.20 -6.39 5.74
N ARG A 359 3.67 -5.46 4.96
CA ARG A 359 4.23 -4.12 4.76
C ARG A 359 3.21 -3.10 5.22
N CYS A 360 3.67 -2.01 5.82
CA CYS A 360 2.77 -0.92 6.14
C CYS A 360 3.36 0.45 5.90
N LEU A 361 2.56 1.27 5.24
CA LEU A 361 2.81 2.66 4.97
C LEU A 361 1.88 3.51 5.84
N LEU A 362 2.45 4.56 6.41
CA LEU A 362 1.74 5.61 7.12
C LEU A 362 1.96 6.91 6.36
N ARG A 363 0.88 7.55 5.91
CA ARG A 363 0.93 8.90 5.34
C ARG A 363 0.17 9.84 6.26
N VAL A 364 0.75 11.01 6.48
CA VAL A 364 0.08 12.13 7.14
C VAL A 364 0.08 13.35 6.23
N ALA A 365 -1.02 14.09 6.26
CA ALA A 365 -1.13 15.39 5.62
C ALA A 365 -1.37 16.48 6.66
N ALA A 366 -0.77 17.65 6.45
CA ALA A 366 -0.97 18.83 7.27
C ALA A 366 -0.81 20.07 6.40
N GLU A 367 -1.17 21.23 6.93
CA GLU A 367 -0.77 22.49 6.32
C GLU A 367 0.77 22.53 6.17
N PRO A 368 1.31 23.11 5.08
CA PRO A 368 2.74 23.02 4.78
C PRO A 368 3.66 23.46 5.93
N GLU A 369 3.24 24.47 6.70
CA GLU A 369 3.98 25.01 7.84
C GLU A 369 4.00 24.06 9.05
N LEU A 370 2.93 23.27 9.24
CA LEU A 370 2.78 22.34 10.34
C LEU A 370 3.34 20.94 10.04
N LEU A 371 3.66 20.63 8.78
CA LEU A 371 4.08 19.28 8.36
C LEU A 371 5.28 18.76 9.17
N ALA A 372 6.26 19.61 9.48
CA ALA A 372 7.43 19.19 10.25
C ALA A 372 7.06 18.77 11.69
N GLN A 373 6.14 19.50 12.32
CA GLN A 373 5.63 19.19 13.64
C GLN A 373 4.82 17.88 13.61
N THR A 374 3.92 17.73 12.63
CA THR A 374 3.14 16.49 12.44
C THR A 374 4.05 15.28 12.20
N CYS A 375 5.12 15.42 11.42
CA CYS A 375 6.12 14.37 11.22
C CYS A 375 6.81 13.94 12.53
N THR A 376 7.07 14.89 13.43
CA THR A 376 7.65 14.60 14.75
C THR A 376 6.64 13.87 15.63
N ALA A 377 5.39 14.33 15.64
CA ALA A 377 4.30 13.70 16.37
C ALA A 377 4.06 12.24 15.92
N VAL A 378 4.14 11.96 14.62
CA VAL A 378 4.10 10.60 14.06
C VAL A 378 5.21 9.74 14.65
N LYS A 379 6.47 10.18 14.57
CA LYS A 379 7.62 9.40 15.08
C LYS A 379 7.47 9.10 16.56
N GLN A 380 7.03 10.08 17.36
CA GLN A 380 6.80 9.90 18.80
C GLN A 380 5.62 8.97 19.09
N ALA A 381 4.52 9.07 18.34
CA ALA A 381 3.37 8.18 18.49
C ALA A 381 3.74 6.72 18.17
N VAL A 382 4.47 6.50 17.07
CA VAL A 382 4.94 5.18 16.65
C VAL A 382 5.89 4.59 17.69
N SER A 383 6.84 5.38 18.18
CA SER A 383 7.80 4.94 19.20
C SER A 383 7.12 4.57 20.51
N ARG A 384 6.12 5.36 20.96
CA ARG A 384 5.35 5.05 22.17
C ARG A 384 4.52 3.78 22.04
N ALA A 385 4.06 3.47 20.84
CA ALA A 385 3.34 2.25 20.52
C ALA A 385 4.27 1.04 20.23
N GLY A 386 5.57 1.13 20.54
CA GLY A 386 6.53 0.03 20.38
C GLY A 386 7.01 -0.21 18.93
N GLY A 387 6.68 0.69 18.01
CA GLY A 387 7.09 0.61 16.61
C GLY A 387 8.25 1.54 16.25
N SER A 388 8.67 1.50 14.99
CA SER A 388 9.57 2.49 14.40
C SER A 388 9.16 2.79 12.96
N VAL A 389 9.43 4.01 12.51
CA VAL A 389 9.16 4.45 11.14
C VAL A 389 10.39 5.11 10.53
N PHE A 390 10.51 5.03 9.20
CA PHE A 390 11.43 5.87 8.42
C PHE A 390 10.68 6.63 7.33
N ARG A 391 11.12 7.85 7.05
CA ARG A 391 10.53 8.70 6.00
C ARG A 391 10.91 8.21 4.61
N LEU A 392 9.96 8.30 3.67
CA LEU A 392 10.14 7.96 2.27
C LEU A 392 10.58 9.18 1.43
N ASP A 393 11.61 9.89 1.90
CA ASP A 393 12.11 11.08 1.20
C ASP A 393 12.70 10.69 -0.18
N GLY A 394 12.26 11.36 -1.24
CA GLY A 394 12.54 11.05 -2.64
C GLY A 394 11.54 10.09 -3.29
N GLU A 395 10.56 9.60 -2.53
CA GLU A 395 9.54 8.63 -2.98
C GLU A 395 8.14 9.04 -2.50
N GLN A 396 7.90 10.33 -2.27
CA GLN A 396 6.66 10.80 -1.67
C GLN A 396 5.46 10.64 -2.61
N ALA A 397 5.62 10.90 -3.92
CA ALA A 397 4.56 10.69 -4.90
C ALA A 397 4.15 9.21 -5.06
N PRO A 398 5.08 8.26 -5.30
CA PRO A 398 4.70 6.85 -5.39
C PRO A 398 4.17 6.32 -4.05
N ALA A 399 4.67 6.81 -2.91
CA ALA A 399 4.14 6.45 -1.61
C ALA A 399 2.70 6.95 -1.39
N VAL A 400 2.35 8.14 -1.88
CA VAL A 400 0.96 8.64 -1.88
C VAL A 400 0.05 7.67 -2.64
N TYR A 401 0.44 7.23 -3.84
CA TYR A 401 -0.32 6.25 -4.61
C TYR A 401 -0.36 4.86 -3.95
N ALA A 402 0.74 4.42 -3.33
CA ALA A 402 0.78 3.17 -2.56
C ALA A 402 -0.02 3.21 -1.25
N THR A 403 -0.41 4.41 -0.78
CA THR A 403 -1.37 4.58 0.31
C THR A 403 -2.82 4.72 -0.16
N ALA A 404 -3.08 4.80 -1.46
CA ALA A 404 -4.41 4.66 -2.05
C ALA A 404 -4.76 3.16 -2.21
N PRO A 405 -6.05 2.79 -2.39
CA PRO A 405 -6.47 1.40 -2.54
C PRO A 405 -6.10 0.84 -3.93
N THR A 406 -4.83 0.45 -4.09
CA THR A 406 -4.21 0.07 -5.37
C THR A 406 -3.56 -1.32 -5.34
N GLY A 407 -3.54 -1.97 -4.18
CA GLY A 407 -2.81 -3.19 -3.89
C GLY A 407 -1.32 -3.02 -3.59
N GLY A 408 -0.87 -1.81 -3.25
CA GLY A 408 0.52 -1.54 -2.85
C GLY A 408 1.36 -0.71 -3.83
N GLY A 409 0.70 0.06 -4.70
CA GLY A 409 1.32 1.05 -5.59
C GLY A 409 1.85 0.50 -6.93
N ALA A 410 2.22 1.42 -7.82
CA ALA A 410 2.94 1.14 -9.05
C ALA A 410 4.43 0.98 -8.70
N ARG A 411 5.09 -0.06 -9.24
CA ARG A 411 6.49 -0.38 -8.90
C ARG A 411 7.49 0.49 -9.64
#